data_AF-A0A7S4H7G5-F1
#
_entry.id   AF-A0A7S4H7G5-F1
#
_cell.length_a   1.000
_cell.length_b   1.000
_cell.length_c   1.000
_cell.angle_alpha   90.00
_cell.angle_beta   90.00
_cell.angle_gamma   90.00
#
_symmetry.space_group_name_H-M   'P 1'
#
loop_
_entity.id
_entity.type
_entity.pdbx_description
1 polymer ?
#
loop_
_entity_poly.entity_id
_entity_poly.type
_entity_poly.pdbx_seq_one_letter_code
_entity_poly.pdbx_strand_id
1 'polypeptide(L)'
;MVYLFFYFCKIKGNYYTIINEYLSKNFSFGAAYHFHSLMGFFGSFGMSYYFHCLKHKRKPLFMHDENDAIYSFLEEINPKISAWIDTYYRITALAFSFILLSYFMAIIKYIFLNFILNK
;
A
#
# COMPACT_ATOMS: atom_id res chain seq x y z
N MET A 1 11.33 -2.68 -7.53
CA MET A 1 10.85 -3.80 -6.69
C MET A 1 11.91 -4.34 -5.73
N VAL A 2 13.13 -4.63 -6.17
CA VAL A 2 14.22 -5.11 -5.28
C VAL A 2 14.49 -4.18 -4.10
N TYR A 3 14.55 -2.87 -4.33
CA TYR A 3 14.70 -1.88 -3.25
C TYR A 3 13.58 -1.95 -2.20
N LEU A 4 12.32 -2.08 -2.64
CA LEU A 4 11.17 -2.19 -1.74
C LEU A 4 11.26 -3.45 -0.88
N PHE A 5 11.79 -4.55 -1.41
CA PHE A 5 12.01 -5.78 -0.64
C PHE A 5 12.98 -5.56 0.52
N PHE A 6 14.16 -4.98 0.26
CA PHE A 6 15.11 -4.67 1.33
C PHE A 6 14.58 -3.64 2.32
N TYR A 7 13.86 -2.62 1.83
CA TYR A 7 13.19 -1.66 2.70
C TYR A 7 12.17 -2.37 3.60
N PHE A 8 11.34 -3.27 3.04
CA PHE A 8 10.38 -4.07 3.80
C PHE A 8 11.08 -4.91 4.87
N CYS A 9 12.19 -5.59 4.55
CA CYS A 9 12.96 -6.34 5.54
C CYS A 9 13.40 -5.49 6.73
N LYS A 10 13.74 -4.21 6.51
CA LYS A 10 14.07 -3.26 7.58
C LYS A 10 12.87 -2.88 8.44
N ILE A 11 11.69 -2.72 7.84
CA ILE A 11 10.47 -2.26 8.55
C ILE A 11 9.55 -3.38 8.99
N LYS A 12 9.83 -4.64 8.65
CA LYS A 12 8.93 -5.79 8.84
C LYS A 12 8.41 -5.91 10.28
N GLY A 13 9.26 -5.62 11.27
CA GLY A 13 8.88 -5.65 12.69
C GLY A 13 7.75 -4.66 12.95
N ASN A 14 7.98 -3.38 12.63
CA ASN A 14 6.98 -2.33 12.77
C ASN A 14 5.71 -2.60 11.95
N TYR A 15 5.85 -3.17 10.76
CA TYR A 15 4.73 -3.57 9.91
C TYR A 15 3.81 -4.57 10.62
N TYR A 16 4.36 -5.66 11.15
CA TYR A 16 3.57 -6.66 11.86
C TYR A 16 3.06 -6.14 13.21
N THR A 17 3.82 -5.28 13.90
CA THR A 17 3.35 -4.62 15.13
C THR A 17 2.06 -3.84 14.86
N ILE A 18 2.03 -2.99 13.83
CA ILE A 18 0.84 -2.19 13.50
C ILE A 18 -0.34 -3.10 13.16
N ILE A 19 -0.14 -4.16 12.37
CA ILE A 19 -1.23 -5.10 12.03
C ILE A 19 -1.76 -5.80 13.28
N ASN A 20 -0.88 -6.28 14.15
CA ASN A 20 -1.28 -6.99 15.35
C ASN A 20 -2.01 -6.08 16.34
N GLU A 21 -1.53 -4.84 16.52
CA GLU A 21 -2.21 -3.85 17.35
C GLU A 21 -3.59 -3.49 16.80
N TYR A 22 -3.71 -3.35 15.47
CA TYR A 22 -4.99 -3.11 14.81
C TYR A 22 -6.00 -4.22 15.10
N LEU A 23 -5.57 -5.48 14.92
CA LEU A 23 -6.42 -6.65 15.16
C LEU A 23 -6.74 -6.84 16.65
N SER A 24 -5.81 -6.52 17.56
CA SER A 24 -6.04 -6.61 19.01
C SER A 24 -7.11 -5.65 19.53
N LYS A 25 -7.40 -4.57 18.78
CA LYS A 25 -8.47 -3.63 19.08
C LYS A 25 -9.84 -4.08 18.53
N ASN A 26 -9.94 -5.31 18.03
CA ASN A 26 -11.11 -5.86 17.34
C ASN A 26 -11.51 -5.06 16.09
N PHE A 27 -10.58 -4.30 15.50
CA PHE A 27 -10.83 -3.66 14.22
C PHE A 27 -10.74 -4.70 13.10
N SER A 28 -11.70 -4.65 12.18
CA SER A 28 -11.75 -5.56 11.04
C SER A 28 -11.04 -4.95 9.83
N PHE A 29 -10.37 -5.78 9.06
CA PHE A 29 -9.98 -5.42 7.71
C PHE A 29 -11.08 -5.88 6.75
N GLY A 30 -11.49 -5.01 5.82
CA GLY A 30 -12.27 -5.46 4.67
C GLY A 30 -11.52 -6.56 3.91
N ALA A 31 -12.24 -7.43 3.19
CA ALA A 31 -11.70 -8.66 2.59
C ALA A 31 -10.38 -8.45 1.82
N ALA A 32 -10.28 -7.38 1.02
CA ALA A 32 -9.07 -7.04 0.27
C ALA A 32 -7.87 -6.77 1.19
N TYR A 33 -8.05 -5.98 2.25
CA TYR A 33 -6.99 -5.65 3.20
C TYR A 33 -6.67 -6.80 4.15
N HIS A 34 -7.66 -7.65 4.46
CA HIS A 34 -7.41 -8.87 5.22
C HIS A 34 -6.50 -9.81 4.43
N PHE A 35 -6.76 -9.98 3.12
CA PHE A 35 -5.85 -10.73 2.26
C PHE A 35 -4.45 -10.11 2.24
N HIS A 36 -4.34 -8.79 2.05
CA HIS A 36 -3.05 -8.10 2.07
C HIS A 36 -2.31 -8.22 3.42
N SER A 37 -2.98 -8.23 4.56
CA SER A 37 -2.30 -8.36 5.85
C SER A 37 -1.61 -9.72 6.04
N LEU A 38 -2.09 -10.77 5.34
CA LEU A 38 -1.55 -12.12 5.40
C LEU A 38 -0.38 -12.37 4.42
N MET A 39 -0.22 -11.54 3.39
CA MET A 39 0.75 -11.78 2.31
C MET A 39 2.19 -11.31 2.60
N GLY A 40 2.45 -10.71 3.76
CA GLY A 40 3.78 -10.20 4.12
C GLY A 40 4.26 -9.13 3.13
N PHE A 41 5.39 -9.38 2.44
CA PHE A 41 6.00 -8.38 1.55
C PHE A 41 5.04 -7.89 0.45
N PHE A 42 4.38 -8.79 -0.28
CA PHE A 42 3.45 -8.38 -1.34
C PHE A 42 2.21 -7.67 -0.78
N GLY A 43 1.80 -8.08 0.42
CA GLY A 43 0.74 -7.45 1.19
C GLY A 43 1.05 -6.04 1.67
N SER A 44 2.33 -5.77 1.93
CA SER A 44 2.79 -4.48 2.46
C SER A 44 2.47 -3.30 1.55
N PHE A 45 2.32 -3.52 0.24
CA PHE A 45 1.95 -2.46 -0.70
C PHE A 45 0.53 -1.95 -0.42
N GLY A 46 -0.45 -2.86 -0.37
CA GLY A 46 -1.84 -2.52 -0.06
C GLY A 46 -1.99 -1.99 1.37
N MET A 47 -1.30 -2.60 2.34
CA MET A 47 -1.35 -2.16 3.73
C MET A 47 -0.70 -0.79 3.95
N SER A 48 0.37 -0.46 3.23
CA SER A 48 0.98 0.87 3.32
C SER A 48 0.05 1.97 2.83
N TYR A 49 -0.72 1.70 1.76
CA TYR A 49 -1.78 2.60 1.30
C TYR A 49 -2.89 2.73 2.34
N TYR A 50 -3.37 1.59 2.88
CA TYR A 50 -4.41 1.57 3.90
C TYR A 50 -4.06 2.45 5.10
N PHE A 51 -2.90 2.20 5.72
CA PHE A 51 -2.46 2.95 6.89
C PHE A 51 -2.06 4.39 6.54
N HIS A 52 -1.57 4.66 5.33
CA HIS A 52 -1.36 6.03 4.88
C HIS A 52 -2.69 6.81 4.84
N CYS A 53 -3.74 6.22 4.26
CA CYS A 53 -5.07 6.81 4.25
C CYS A 53 -5.58 7.10 5.67
N LEU A 54 -5.49 6.12 6.60
CA LEU A 54 -5.89 6.32 7.99
C LEU A 54 -5.10 7.46 8.66
N LYS A 55 -3.78 7.50 8.46
CA LYS A 55 -2.90 8.54 9.04
C LYS A 55 -3.30 9.96 8.61
N HIS A 56 -3.80 10.10 7.39
CA HIS A 56 -4.26 11.37 6.82
C HIS A 56 -5.77 11.57 6.94
N LYS A 57 -6.46 10.78 7.78
CA LYS A 57 -7.92 10.84 7.99
C LYS A 57 -8.72 10.72 6.69
N ARG A 58 -8.24 9.88 5.76
CA ARG A 58 -8.90 9.60 4.47
C ARG A 58 -9.41 8.16 4.46
N LYS A 59 -10.59 7.95 3.89
CA LYS A 59 -11.15 6.61 3.70
C LYS A 59 -10.32 5.82 2.66
N PRO A 60 -9.71 4.70 3.03
CA PRO A 60 -9.09 3.77 2.07
C PRO A 60 -10.15 3.18 1.12
N LEU A 61 -9.81 2.99 -0.15
CA LEU A 61 -10.66 2.27 -1.10
C LEU A 61 -10.99 0.86 -0.59
N PHE A 62 -12.22 0.38 -0.74
CA PHE A 62 -12.68 -0.94 -0.24
C PHE A 62 -12.68 -1.13 1.28
N MET A 63 -12.53 -0.05 2.07
CA MET A 63 -12.83 -0.06 3.50
C MET A 63 -14.36 -0.02 3.69
N HIS A 64 -14.88 -0.97 4.47
CA HIS A 64 -16.31 -1.14 4.73
C HIS A 64 -16.72 -0.56 6.09
N ASP A 65 -15.85 -0.65 7.10
CA ASP A 65 -16.12 -0.12 8.44
C ASP A 65 -15.70 1.35 8.51
N GLU A 66 -16.57 2.24 9.00
CA GLU A 66 -16.30 3.68 9.13
C GLU A 66 -16.31 4.13 10.61
N ASN A 67 -15.84 3.28 11.51
CA ASN A 67 -15.72 3.68 12.91
C ASN A 67 -14.64 4.76 13.07
N ASP A 68 -14.98 5.89 13.69
CA ASP A 68 -14.05 7.00 13.99
C ASP A 68 -12.80 6.53 14.76
N ALA A 69 -12.94 5.52 15.62
CA ALA A 69 -11.82 4.92 16.34
C ALA A 69 -10.73 4.35 15.41
N ILE A 70 -11.10 3.87 14.22
CA ILE A 70 -10.15 3.34 13.24
C ILE A 70 -9.30 4.47 12.65
N TYR A 71 -9.89 5.65 12.41
CA TYR A 71 -9.15 6.79 11.90
C TYR A 71 -8.19 7.39 12.93
N SER A 72 -8.47 7.21 14.23
CA SER A 72 -7.60 7.65 15.33
C SER A 72 -6.58 6.58 15.78
N PHE A 73 -6.69 5.36 15.27
CA PHE A 73 -5.80 4.24 15.61
C PHE A 73 -4.30 4.61 15.55
N LEU A 74 -3.85 5.25 14.47
CA LEU A 74 -2.44 5.57 14.28
C LEU A 74 -1.92 6.71 15.15
N GLU A 75 -2.82 7.49 15.79
CA GLU A 75 -2.45 8.51 16.77
C GLU A 75 -2.07 7.87 18.12
N GLU A 76 -2.63 6.70 18.42
CA GLU A 76 -2.32 5.94 19.63
C GLU A 76 -1.01 5.13 19.49
N ILE A 77 -0.57 4.89 18.25
CA ILE A 77 0.68 4.18 17.95
C ILE A 77 1.88 5.11 18.09
N ASN A 78 2.96 4.59 18.69
CA ASN A 78 4.23 5.31 18.79
C ASN A 78 4.68 5.84 17.40
N PRO A 79 4.94 7.15 17.24
CA PRO A 79 5.33 7.75 15.96
C PRO A 79 6.53 7.08 15.30
N LYS A 80 7.46 6.50 16.07
CA LYS A 80 8.62 5.75 15.53
C LYS A 80 8.19 4.47 14.80
N ILE A 81 7.12 3.82 15.26
CA ILE A 81 6.58 2.59 14.65
C ILE A 81 5.86 2.94 13.34
N SER A 82 5.12 4.05 13.29
CA SER A 82 4.33 4.47 12.12
C SER A 82 5.10 5.36 11.11
N ALA A 83 6.32 5.79 11.44
CA ALA A 83 7.13 6.69 10.61
C ALA A 83 7.42 6.17 9.18
N TRP A 84 7.45 4.85 8.98
CA TRP A 84 7.76 4.26 7.67
C TRP A 84 6.61 4.37 6.67
N ILE A 85 5.36 4.50 7.12
CA ILE A 85 4.15 4.35 6.30
C ILE A 85 4.18 5.29 5.10
N ASP A 86 4.34 6.59 5.33
CA ASP A 86 4.29 7.59 4.25
C ASP A 86 5.42 7.41 3.24
N THR A 87 6.63 7.15 3.72
CA THR A 87 7.81 6.98 2.87
C THR A 87 7.68 5.71 2.02
N TYR A 88 7.29 4.61 2.64
CA TYR A 88 7.13 3.34 1.95
C TYR A 88 5.98 3.40 0.94
N TYR A 89 4.86 4.03 1.30
CA TYR A 89 3.74 4.26 0.39
C TYR A 89 4.17 5.09 -0.83
N ARG A 90 4.84 6.24 -0.64
CA ARG A 90 5.31 7.09 -1.76
C ARG A 90 6.25 6.35 -2.71
N ILE A 91 7.20 5.59 -2.17
CA ILE A 91 8.15 4.82 -2.99
C ILE A 91 7.41 3.70 -3.74
N THR A 92 6.45 3.05 -3.09
CA THR A 92 5.61 2.01 -3.70
C THR A 92 4.78 2.60 -4.83
N ALA A 93 4.07 3.71 -4.58
CA ALA A 93 3.27 4.40 -5.58
C ALA A 93 4.11 4.82 -6.79
N LEU A 94 5.28 5.43 -6.55
CA LEU A 94 6.21 5.82 -7.61
C LEU A 94 6.68 4.62 -8.44
N ALA A 95 7.00 3.50 -7.79
CA ALA A 95 7.39 2.27 -8.48
C ALA A 95 6.26 1.73 -9.37
N PHE A 96 5.02 1.73 -8.89
CA PHE A 96 3.86 1.34 -9.69
C PHE A 96 3.58 2.32 -10.84
N SER A 97 3.78 3.63 -10.64
CA SER A 97 3.66 4.63 -11.71
C SER A 97 4.64 4.38 -12.84
N PHE A 98 5.91 4.04 -12.54
CA PHE A 98 6.88 3.69 -13.57
C PHE A 98 6.51 2.41 -14.33
N ILE A 99 5.98 1.40 -13.63
CA ILE A 99 5.50 0.18 -14.26
C ILE A 99 4.34 0.49 -15.20
N LEU A 100 3.34 1.24 -14.75
CA LEU A 100 2.20 1.65 -15.58
C LEU A 100 2.65 2.45 -16.80
N LEU A 101 3.58 3.40 -16.63
CA LEU A 101 4.16 4.16 -17.73
C LEU A 101 4.85 3.25 -18.76
N SER A 102 5.60 2.25 -18.30
CA SER A 102 6.29 1.32 -19.19
C SER A 102 5.31 0.48 -20.03
N TYR A 103 4.21 0.00 -19.42
CA TYR A 103 3.15 -0.70 -20.13
C TYR A 103 2.44 0.22 -21.11
N PHE A 104 2.15 1.46 -20.71
CA PHE A 104 1.51 2.44 -21.59
C PHE A 104 2.37 2.71 -22.83
N MET A 105 3.68 2.91 -22.68
CA MET A 105 4.61 3.09 -23.79
C MET A 105 4.69 1.84 -24.69
N ALA A 106 4.67 0.64 -24.10
CA ALA A 106 4.66 -0.61 -24.86
C ALA A 106 3.39 -0.75 -25.71
N ILE A 107 2.22 -0.37 -25.16
CA ILE A 107 0.94 -0.37 -25.88
C ILE A 107 0.96 0.65 -27.02
N ILE A 108 1.44 1.87 -26.78
CA ILE A 108 1.59 2.89 -27.83
C ILE A 108 2.48 2.38 -28.96
N LYS A 109 3.65 1.81 -28.62
CA LYS A 109 4.57 1.25 -29.62
C LYS A 109 3.91 0.15 -30.44
N TYR A 110 3.17 -0.75 -29.79
CA TYR A 110 2.43 -1.82 -30.46
C TYR A 110 1.39 -1.26 -31.43
N ILE A 111 0.60 -0.27 -31.01
CA ILE A 111 -0.40 0.37 -31.86
C ILE A 111 0.26 1.05 -33.06
N PHE A 112 1.34 1.80 -32.83
CA PHE A 112 2.07 2.52 -33.86
C PHE A 112 2.64 1.58 -34.94
N LEU A 113 3.26 0.47 -34.53
CA LEU A 113 3.83 -0.51 -35.47
C LEU A 113 2.75 -1.23 -36.30
N ASN A 114 1.66 -1.65 -35.67
CA ASN A 114 0.69 -2.53 -36.34
C ASN A 114 -0.41 -1.79 -37.09
N PHE A 115 -0.75 -0.56 -36.69
CA PHE A 115 -1.89 0.16 -37.28
C PHE A 115 -1.52 1.44 -38.02
N ILE A 116 -0.35 2.03 -37.73
CA ILE A 116 0.08 3.30 -38.34
C ILE A 116 1.16 3.06 -39.40
N LEU A 117 2.15 2.22 -39.13
CA LEU A 117 3.27 1.96 -40.06
C LEU A 117 2.99 0.85 -41.09
N ASN A 118 2.15 -0.13 -40.77
CA ASN A 118 1.81 -1.25 -41.66
C ASN A 118 0.57 -0.98 -42.55
N LYS A 119 0.21 0.29 -42.73
CA LYS A 119 -0.79 0.76 -43.69
C LYS A 119 -0.08 1.49 -44.83
#